data_AF-A0A2V8FUS3-F1
#
_entry.id   AF-A0A2V8FUS3-F1
#
_cell.length_a   1.000
_cell.length_b   1.000
_cell.length_c   1.000
_cell.angle_alpha   90.00
_cell.angle_beta   90.00
_cell.angle_gamma   90.00
#
_symmetry.space_group_name_H-M   'P 1'
#
loop_
_entity.id
_entity.type
_entity.pdbx_description
1 polymer ?
#
loop_
_entity_poly.entity_id
_entity_poly.type
_entity_poly.pdbx_seq_one_letter_code
_entity_poly.pdbx_strand_id
1 'polypeptide(L)'
;MVPRAARTPRTRAAGRDRVHVPRRRRNGWGASDVGRSRAPHAIDGVGHRGSCAAGRARADRLSARVPAFFGCLTAGVIAVPSYPPRAGRHGEAQADRTIDRLRGIVKDAAPAVIIASPPLVHRSPAMAAAMPELAGAAWLSTEAAGDGTRPLPEVASSAIALLQYTSGSTSAPRGVMVTHANLLHNLGYAHALARHRRGSASISWLPVNHDMGLIQGVLQPAFSGFPAWLMSPAAFLQRPARWLQAISRVGATVSGAPNFAYDLCVRRV
;
A
#
# COMPACT_ATOMS: atom_id res chain seq x y z
N MET A 1 13.49 -3.37 75.35
CA MET A 1 14.82 -2.79 75.13
C MET A 1 14.75 -1.96 73.85
N VAL A 2 14.85 -0.63 73.97
CA VAL A 2 14.74 0.45 72.94
C VAL A 2 16.20 0.85 72.57
N PRO A 3 16.62 1.24 71.33
CA PRO A 3 16.26 2.51 70.64
C PRO A 3 16.18 2.44 69.08
N ARG A 4 15.47 3.30 68.32
CA ARG A 4 15.32 4.77 68.16
C ARG A 4 16.30 5.39 67.13
N ALA A 5 15.72 5.70 65.96
CA ALA A 5 15.96 6.71 64.92
C ALA A 5 17.31 7.48 64.76
N ALA A 6 17.71 7.68 63.50
CA ALA A 6 18.49 8.83 63.03
C ALA A 6 17.85 9.47 61.77
N ARG A 7 17.81 10.80 61.73
CA ARG A 7 17.24 11.68 60.68
C ARG A 7 18.33 12.29 59.79
N THR A 8 18.10 12.30 58.46
CA THR A 8 18.40 13.31 57.39
C THR A 8 19.83 13.86 57.18
N PRO A 9 20.24 14.16 55.92
CA PRO A 9 19.92 15.47 55.31
C PRO A 9 19.45 15.44 53.84
N ARG A 10 18.66 16.47 53.51
CA ARG A 10 18.29 16.92 52.15
C ARG A 10 19.54 17.43 51.41
N THR A 11 19.66 17.11 50.12
CA THR A 11 20.50 17.86 49.18
C THR A 11 19.66 18.41 48.02
N ARG A 12 19.96 19.66 47.68
CA ARG A 12 19.26 20.54 46.74
C ARG A 12 19.42 20.13 45.27
N ALA A 13 18.48 20.65 44.49
CA ALA A 13 18.36 20.58 43.04
C ALA A 13 19.63 21.00 42.27
N ALA A 14 19.84 20.34 41.13
CA ALA A 14 20.56 20.87 39.98
C ALA A 14 19.64 20.72 38.76
N GLY A 15 19.25 21.86 38.20
CA GLY A 15 18.48 21.94 36.96
C GLY A 15 19.31 21.44 35.78
N ARG A 16 18.62 20.78 34.83
CA ARG A 16 19.08 20.64 33.46
C ARG A 16 17.89 20.88 32.53
N ASP A 17 17.87 22.10 32.03
CA ASP A 17 17.50 22.53 30.68
C ASP A 17 16.53 21.64 29.92
N ARG A 18 15.27 22.11 29.90
CA ARG A 18 14.31 21.76 28.86
C ARG A 18 14.85 22.29 27.52
N VAL A 19 15.48 21.42 26.74
CA VAL A 19 15.76 21.69 25.33
C VAL A 19 14.41 21.81 24.61
N HIS A 20 14.07 23.05 24.25
CA HIS A 20 12.93 23.39 23.43
C HIS A 20 13.19 22.87 22.00
N VAL A 21 12.62 21.71 21.66
CA VAL A 21 12.59 21.21 20.28
C VAL A 21 11.52 22.00 19.51
N PRO A 22 11.88 22.75 18.44
CA PRO A 22 10.90 23.51 17.68
C PRO A 22 9.86 22.58 17.04
N ARG A 23 8.58 22.90 17.18
CA ARG A 23 7.48 22.27 16.44
C ARG A 23 7.74 22.41 14.93
N ARG A 24 8.32 21.38 14.31
CA ARG A 24 8.39 21.27 12.85
C ARG A 24 6.97 21.06 12.30
N ARG A 25 6.57 21.94 11.40
CA ARG A 25 5.35 21.85 10.59
C ARG A 25 5.27 20.45 9.95
N ARG A 26 4.18 19.72 10.23
CA ARG A 26 3.86 18.44 9.59
C ARG A 26 3.45 18.71 8.14
N ASN A 27 4.32 18.38 7.20
CA ASN A 27 3.97 18.31 5.78
C ASN A 27 3.57 16.87 5.42
N GLY A 28 2.42 16.76 4.75
CA GLY A 28 1.55 15.58 4.70
C GLY A 28 2.07 14.37 3.93
N TRP A 29 2.22 13.26 4.64
CA TRP A 29 2.32 11.90 4.09
C TRP A 29 1.37 11.03 4.91
N GLY A 30 0.43 10.36 4.25
CA GLY A 30 -0.47 9.41 4.90
C GLY A 30 0.27 8.12 5.21
N ALA A 31 0.34 7.74 6.49
CA ALA A 31 0.64 6.38 6.86
C ALA A 31 -0.65 5.56 6.67
N SER A 32 -0.57 4.43 5.99
CA SER A 32 -1.63 3.41 6.06
C SER A 32 -1.21 2.44 7.16
N ASP A 33 -1.87 2.49 8.32
CA ASP A 33 -1.75 1.47 9.35
C ASP A 33 -2.41 0.18 8.85
N VAL A 34 -1.67 -0.61 8.06
CA VAL A 34 -2.14 -1.91 7.54
C VAL A 34 -1.98 -3.03 8.59
N GLY A 35 -1.41 -2.73 9.76
CA GLY A 35 -1.03 -3.73 10.77
C GLY A 35 -1.87 -3.82 12.05
N ARG A 36 -2.93 -3.00 12.21
CA ARG A 36 -3.89 -3.10 13.33
C ARG A 36 -5.30 -2.68 12.90
N SER A 37 -5.94 -3.43 12.01
CA SER A 37 -7.40 -3.36 11.91
C SER A 37 -8.01 -4.11 13.10
N ARG A 38 -8.16 -3.42 14.23
CA ARG A 38 -9.45 -3.56 14.91
C ARG A 38 -10.43 -2.82 14.02
N ALA A 39 -11.52 -3.49 13.65
CA ALA A 39 -12.66 -2.84 13.02
C ALA A 39 -13.01 -1.54 13.78
N PRO A 40 -13.53 -0.49 13.11
CA PRO A 40 -13.97 0.70 13.81
C PRO A 40 -15.18 0.34 14.68
N HIS A 41 -14.92 0.03 15.95
CA HIS A 41 -15.92 0.00 16.99
C HIS A 41 -16.00 1.41 17.57
N ALA A 42 -17.05 2.15 17.21
CA ALA A 42 -17.55 3.22 18.05
C ALA A 42 -18.39 2.58 19.17
N ILE A 43 -17.92 2.71 20.41
CA ILE A 43 -18.76 2.53 21.60
C ILE A 43 -18.61 3.83 22.39
N ASP A 44 -19.75 4.44 22.71
CA ASP A 44 -19.91 5.69 23.45
C ASP A 44 -19.30 5.65 24.85
N GLY A 45 -18.93 6.85 25.34
CA GLY A 45 -18.93 7.15 26.78
C GLY A 45 -17.67 7.80 27.35
N VAL A 46 -17.77 9.12 27.58
CA VAL A 46 -17.04 9.92 28.61
C VAL A 46 -15.58 10.31 28.35
N GLY A 47 -15.42 11.54 27.83
CA GLY A 47 -14.60 12.59 28.44
C GLY A 47 -13.07 12.51 28.32
N HIS A 48 -12.49 13.27 27.38
CA HIS A 48 -11.60 14.38 27.72
C HIS A 48 -11.23 15.21 26.47
N ARG A 49 -11.24 16.53 26.67
CA ARG A 49 -11.02 17.60 25.68
C ARG A 49 -9.67 17.46 24.97
N GLY A 50 -9.68 17.60 23.65
CA GLY A 50 -8.47 17.73 22.83
C GLY A 50 -8.81 17.91 21.36
N SER A 51 -9.10 19.15 20.96
CA SER A 51 -9.33 19.54 19.57
C SER A 51 -8.17 19.10 18.66
N CYS A 52 -8.47 18.27 17.66
CA CYS A 52 -7.58 18.06 16.51
C CYS A 52 -8.42 18.21 15.24
N ALA A 53 -8.37 19.41 14.68
CA ALA A 53 -8.72 19.68 13.29
C ALA A 53 -7.76 18.89 12.39
N ALA A 54 -8.11 17.65 12.07
CA ALA A 54 -7.40 16.84 11.08
C ALA A 54 -7.84 17.29 9.68
N GLY A 55 -7.06 18.21 9.10
CA GLY A 55 -7.18 18.61 7.72
C GLY A 55 -7.14 17.40 6.78
N ARG A 56 -8.08 17.38 5.83
CA ARG A 56 -8.13 16.48 4.67
C ARG A 56 -6.90 16.69 3.79
N ALA A 57 -5.76 16.12 4.18
CA ALA A 57 -4.64 15.95 3.26
C ALA A 57 -5.05 14.84 2.28
N ARG A 58 -5.16 15.19 1.00
CA ARG A 58 -5.42 14.26 -0.13
C ARG A 58 -4.75 12.92 0.14
N ALA A 59 -5.55 11.89 0.40
CA ALA A 59 -5.09 10.52 0.39
C ALA A 59 -4.43 10.26 -0.97
N ASP A 60 -3.12 10.01 -0.97
CA ASP A 60 -2.35 9.83 -2.19
C ASP A 60 -2.97 8.71 -3.04
N ARG A 61 -3.02 8.86 -4.36
CA ARG A 61 -3.64 7.89 -5.30
C ARG A 61 -3.03 6.48 -5.27
N LEU A 62 -1.89 6.29 -4.59
CA LEU A 62 -1.30 4.98 -4.29
C LEU A 62 -2.04 4.27 -3.15
N SER A 63 -2.55 5.03 -2.18
CA SER A 63 -3.21 4.52 -0.99
C SER A 63 -4.52 3.80 -1.31
N ALA A 64 -5.24 4.15 -2.37
CA ALA A 64 -6.58 3.60 -2.64
C ALA A 64 -6.57 2.22 -3.35
N ARG A 65 -5.47 1.86 -4.01
CA ARG A 65 -5.32 0.55 -4.66
C ARG A 65 -5.13 -0.60 -3.67
N VAL A 66 -4.52 -0.31 -2.52
CA VAL A 66 -4.28 -1.31 -1.47
C VAL A 66 -5.60 -1.74 -0.80
N PRO A 67 -6.47 -0.82 -0.31
CA PRO A 67 -7.81 -1.14 0.15
C PRO A 67 -8.66 -1.84 -0.91
N ALA A 68 -8.57 -1.43 -2.18
CA ALA A 68 -9.30 -2.12 -3.26
C ALA A 68 -8.88 -3.59 -3.40
N PHE A 69 -7.56 -3.87 -3.35
CA PHE A 69 -7.05 -5.24 -3.36
C PHE A 69 -7.55 -6.06 -2.17
N PHE A 70 -7.46 -5.52 -0.94
CA PHE A 70 -7.98 -6.21 0.24
C PHE A 70 -9.50 -6.37 0.18
N GLY A 71 -10.23 -5.41 -0.39
CA GLY A 71 -11.66 -5.49 -0.63
C GLY A 71 -12.05 -6.64 -1.56
N CYS A 72 -11.25 -6.93 -2.60
CA CYS A 72 -11.44 -8.13 -3.42
C CYS A 72 -11.31 -9.40 -2.56
N LEU A 73 -10.26 -9.49 -1.74
CA LEU A 73 -10.02 -10.66 -0.89
C LEU A 73 -11.14 -10.87 0.16
N THR A 74 -11.57 -9.80 0.83
CA THR A 74 -12.66 -9.86 1.82
C THR A 74 -14.03 -10.05 1.17
N ALA A 75 -14.16 -9.82 -0.14
CA ALA A 75 -15.35 -10.14 -0.91
C ALA A 75 -15.33 -11.55 -1.53
N GLY A 76 -14.20 -12.27 -1.46
CA GLY A 76 -14.03 -13.59 -2.10
C GLY A 76 -13.92 -13.51 -3.63
N VAL A 77 -13.46 -12.36 -4.14
CA VAL A 77 -13.33 -12.09 -5.57
C VAL A 77 -11.85 -12.11 -5.97
N ILE A 78 -11.55 -12.70 -7.13
CA ILE A 78 -10.20 -12.74 -7.69
C ILE A 78 -9.72 -11.32 -8.01
N ALA A 79 -8.62 -10.89 -7.40
CA ALA A 79 -8.04 -9.57 -7.68
C ALA A 79 -7.21 -9.60 -8.98
N VAL A 80 -7.33 -8.55 -9.80
CA VAL A 80 -6.49 -8.36 -11.00
C VAL A 80 -5.81 -6.98 -10.96
N PRO A 81 -4.74 -6.80 -10.16
CA PRO A 81 -4.07 -5.51 -10.06
C PRO A 81 -3.43 -5.12 -11.40
N SER A 82 -3.87 -3.99 -11.97
CA SER A 82 -3.34 -3.47 -13.23
C SER A 82 -2.90 -2.01 -13.11
N TYR A 83 -2.18 -1.52 -14.12
CA TYR A 83 -1.79 -0.13 -14.22
C TYR A 83 -2.92 0.70 -14.85
N PRO A 84 -3.09 1.98 -14.47
CA PRO A 84 -4.07 2.84 -15.13
C PRO A 84 -3.67 3.10 -16.59
N PRO A 85 -4.64 3.23 -17.51
CA PRO A 85 -4.35 3.66 -18.86
C PRO A 85 -3.69 5.05 -18.83
N ARG A 86 -2.50 5.17 -19.42
CA ARG A 86 -1.84 6.47 -19.58
C ARG A 86 -2.54 7.23 -20.70
N ALA A 87 -3.07 8.41 -20.39
CA ALA A 87 -3.48 9.36 -21.41
C ALA A 87 -2.21 10.00 -22.00
N GLY A 88 -1.69 9.45 -23.09
CA GLY A 88 -0.75 10.15 -23.97
C GLY A 88 -1.52 10.94 -25.03
N ARG A 89 -0.84 11.78 -25.80
CA ARG A 89 -1.42 12.27 -27.06
C ARG A 89 -1.57 11.09 -28.03
N HIS A 90 -2.61 11.08 -28.86
CA HIS A 90 -2.75 10.09 -29.93
C HIS A 90 -1.46 10.02 -30.76
N GLY A 91 -0.90 8.83 -30.95
CA GLY A 91 0.35 8.60 -31.68
C GLY A 91 1.61 8.44 -30.82
N GLU A 92 1.51 8.57 -29.48
CA GLU A 92 2.61 8.18 -28.59
C GLU A 92 2.68 6.65 -28.44
N ALA A 93 3.63 6.01 -29.13
CA ALA A 93 3.79 4.55 -29.15
C ALA A 93 3.83 3.86 -27.77
N GLN A 94 4.24 4.56 -26.71
CA GLN A 94 4.22 4.02 -25.34
C GLN A 94 2.82 4.01 -24.71
N ALA A 95 1.98 5.00 -25.03
CA ALA A 95 0.58 5.04 -24.60
C ALA A 95 -0.21 3.92 -25.30
N ASP A 96 0.01 3.75 -26.61
CA ASP A 96 -0.65 2.71 -27.41
C ASP A 96 -0.30 1.30 -26.89
N ARG A 97 0.99 1.01 -26.65
CA ARG A 97 1.40 -0.29 -26.04
C ARG A 97 0.76 -0.56 -24.67
N THR A 98 0.58 0.48 -23.87
CA THR A 98 0.00 0.37 -22.52
C THR A 98 -1.49 0.02 -22.62
N ILE A 99 -2.20 0.63 -23.59
CA ILE A 99 -3.60 0.39 -23.91
C ILE A 99 -3.81 -1.01 -24.50
N ASP A 100 -3.00 -1.43 -25.48
CA ASP A 100 -3.11 -2.75 -26.10
C ASP A 100 -2.92 -3.88 -25.10
N ARG A 101 -1.91 -3.72 -24.23
CA ARG A 101 -1.68 -4.67 -23.14
C ARG A 101 -2.83 -4.68 -22.14
N LEU A 102 -3.42 -3.52 -21.83
CA LEU A 102 -4.60 -3.47 -20.94
C LEU A 102 -5.81 -4.16 -21.59
N ARG A 103 -6.02 -3.96 -22.90
CA ARG A 103 -7.07 -4.67 -23.65
C ARG A 103 -6.84 -6.19 -23.62
N GLY A 104 -5.60 -6.64 -23.78
CA GLY A 104 -5.24 -8.06 -23.65
C GLY A 104 -5.57 -8.63 -22.26
N ILE A 105 -5.27 -7.87 -21.20
CA ILE A 105 -5.64 -8.25 -19.81
C ILE A 105 -7.16 -8.33 -19.65
N VAL A 106 -7.90 -7.32 -20.12
CA VAL A 106 -9.36 -7.30 -20.02
C VAL A 106 -9.99 -8.46 -20.77
N LYS A 107 -9.51 -8.76 -21.97
CA LYS A 107 -10.00 -9.87 -22.80
C LYS A 107 -9.76 -11.23 -22.15
N ASP A 108 -8.60 -11.40 -21.52
CA ASP A 108 -8.21 -12.64 -20.85
C ASP A 108 -8.92 -12.82 -19.49
N ALA A 109 -8.97 -11.76 -18.67
CA ALA A 109 -9.55 -11.81 -17.33
C ALA A 109 -11.08 -11.70 -17.30
N ALA A 110 -11.69 -11.10 -18.33
CA ALA A 110 -13.13 -10.81 -18.44
C ALA A 110 -13.75 -10.26 -17.12
N PRO A 111 -13.24 -9.13 -16.59
CA PRO A 111 -13.64 -8.66 -15.27
C PRO A 111 -15.11 -8.21 -15.22
N ALA A 112 -15.87 -8.75 -14.27
CA ALA A 112 -17.24 -8.30 -14.00
C ALA A 112 -17.29 -6.92 -13.31
N VAL A 113 -16.21 -6.52 -12.63
CA VAL A 113 -16.12 -5.26 -11.88
C VAL A 113 -14.76 -4.62 -12.11
N ILE A 114 -14.75 -3.30 -12.35
CA ILE A 114 -13.55 -2.46 -12.41
C ILE A 114 -13.57 -1.50 -11.23
N ILE A 115 -12.57 -1.60 -10.35
CA ILE A 115 -12.37 -0.66 -9.24
C ILE A 115 -11.33 0.37 -9.66
N ALA A 116 -11.70 1.64 -9.72
CA ALA A 116 -10.89 2.71 -10.27
C ALA A 116 -11.03 4.03 -9.50
N SER A 117 -10.05 4.93 -9.63
CA SER A 117 -10.17 6.28 -9.06
C SER A 117 -11.36 7.04 -9.69
N PRO A 118 -12.01 7.98 -8.98
CA PRO A 118 -13.16 8.71 -9.52
C PRO A 118 -12.94 9.30 -10.93
N PRO A 119 -11.78 9.93 -11.25
CA PRO A 119 -11.54 10.46 -12.61
C PRO A 119 -11.53 9.39 -13.71
N LEU A 120 -11.16 8.15 -13.38
CA LEU A 120 -11.15 7.04 -14.33
C LEU A 120 -12.54 6.41 -14.45
N VAL A 121 -13.31 6.36 -13.35
CA VAL A 121 -14.73 5.98 -13.38
C VAL A 121 -15.53 6.94 -14.27
N HIS A 122 -15.32 8.26 -14.17
CA HIS A 122 -15.96 9.23 -15.07
C HIS A 122 -15.63 9.01 -16.55
N ARG A 123 -14.50 8.35 -16.87
CA ARG A 123 -14.10 8.01 -18.24
C ARG A 123 -14.58 6.64 -18.68
N SER A 124 -15.36 5.92 -17.87
CA SER A 124 -15.83 4.57 -18.19
C SER A 124 -16.56 4.48 -19.53
N PRO A 125 -17.42 5.44 -19.96
CA PRO A 125 -18.10 5.32 -21.27
C PRO A 125 -17.11 5.39 -22.44
N ALA A 126 -16.12 6.29 -22.35
CA ALA A 126 -15.06 6.39 -23.36
C ALA A 126 -14.15 5.15 -23.37
N MET A 127 -13.92 4.54 -22.21
CA MET A 127 -13.15 3.29 -22.12
C MET A 127 -13.92 2.10 -22.69
N ALA A 128 -15.23 1.99 -22.43
CA ALA A 128 -16.07 0.96 -23.03
C ALA A 128 -16.20 1.13 -24.56
N ALA A 129 -16.24 2.36 -25.07
CA ALA A 129 -16.21 2.61 -26.51
C ALA A 129 -14.88 2.19 -27.16
N ALA A 130 -13.76 2.38 -26.47
CA ALA A 130 -12.43 2.00 -26.96
C ALA A 130 -12.09 0.51 -26.72
N MET A 131 -12.74 -0.13 -25.74
CA MET A 131 -12.56 -1.53 -25.35
C MET A 131 -13.95 -2.13 -25.11
N PRO A 132 -14.63 -2.61 -26.17
CA PRO A 132 -15.98 -3.17 -26.07
C PRO A 132 -16.09 -4.31 -25.05
N GLU A 133 -14.98 -4.99 -24.74
CA GLU A 133 -14.88 -6.02 -23.71
C GLU A 133 -15.23 -5.51 -22.30
N LEU A 134 -15.22 -4.19 -22.07
CA LEU A 134 -15.60 -3.56 -20.80
C LEU A 134 -17.08 -3.19 -20.71
N ALA A 135 -17.87 -3.36 -21.77
CA ALA A 135 -19.26 -2.90 -21.81
C ALA A 135 -20.16 -3.54 -20.73
N GLY A 136 -19.85 -4.77 -20.30
CA GLY A 136 -20.59 -5.48 -19.24
C GLY A 136 -20.03 -5.31 -17.83
N ALA A 137 -18.91 -4.60 -17.66
CA ALA A 137 -18.26 -4.48 -16.36
C ALA A 137 -18.86 -3.34 -15.53
N ALA A 138 -19.16 -3.60 -14.26
CA ALA A 138 -19.57 -2.56 -13.31
C ALA A 138 -18.36 -1.71 -12.88
N TRP A 139 -18.48 -0.39 -12.88
CA TRP A 139 -17.40 0.51 -12.48
C TRP A 139 -17.62 1.04 -11.06
N LEU A 140 -16.69 0.75 -10.16
CA LEU A 140 -16.72 1.20 -8.77
C LEU A 140 -15.60 2.20 -8.51
N SER A 141 -15.94 3.26 -7.78
CA SER A 141 -14.94 4.23 -7.31
C SER A 141 -14.15 3.63 -6.15
N THR A 142 -12.83 3.85 -6.12
CA THR A 142 -12.00 3.57 -4.93
C THR A 142 -12.37 4.42 -3.72
N GLU A 143 -13.20 5.44 -3.89
CA GLU A 143 -13.74 6.29 -2.83
C GLU A 143 -15.15 5.87 -2.41
N ALA A 144 -15.76 4.87 -3.07
CA ALA A 144 -17.04 4.33 -2.65
C ALA A 144 -16.83 3.55 -1.34
N ALA A 145 -17.35 4.09 -0.24
CA ALA A 145 -17.39 3.40 1.04
C ALA A 145 -18.67 2.58 1.14
N GLY A 146 -18.53 1.30 1.49
CA GLY A 146 -19.65 0.52 2.03
C GLY A 146 -19.86 0.88 3.50
N ASP A 147 -21.11 0.95 3.93
CA ASP A 147 -21.52 1.22 5.32
C ASP A 147 -21.68 -0.07 6.15
N GLY A 148 -21.61 -1.24 5.52
CA GLY A 148 -21.84 -2.53 6.16
C GLY A 148 -20.58 -3.29 6.56
N THR A 149 -20.61 -3.90 7.75
CA THR A 149 -19.75 -5.04 8.06
C THR A 149 -20.39 -6.28 7.46
N ARG A 150 -19.73 -6.91 6.48
CA ARG A 150 -20.18 -8.19 5.93
C ARG A 150 -19.34 -9.31 6.54
N PRO A 151 -19.94 -10.48 6.86
CA PRO A 151 -19.15 -11.66 7.19
C PRO A 151 -18.11 -11.93 6.11
N LEU A 152 -16.90 -12.30 6.53
CA LEU A 152 -15.88 -12.75 5.59
C LEU A 152 -16.38 -14.04 4.92
N PRO A 153 -16.23 -14.17 3.59
CA PRO A 153 -16.60 -15.40 2.91
C PRO A 153 -15.69 -16.54 3.36
N GLU A 154 -16.24 -17.74 3.38
CA GLU A 154 -15.43 -18.94 3.47
C GLU A 154 -14.74 -19.18 2.12
N VAL A 155 -13.41 -19.14 2.12
CA VAL A 155 -12.59 -19.27 0.90
C VAL A 155 -11.64 -20.45 1.08
N ALA A 156 -11.72 -21.42 0.18
CA ALA A 156 -10.79 -22.54 0.16
C ALA A 156 -9.35 -22.04 -0.08
N SER A 157 -8.37 -22.67 0.55
CA SER A 157 -6.95 -22.29 0.38
C SER A 157 -6.46 -22.46 -1.07
N SER A 158 -7.08 -23.36 -1.84
CA SER A 158 -6.83 -23.57 -3.28
C SER A 158 -7.52 -22.55 -4.18
N ALA A 159 -8.41 -21.70 -3.66
CA ALA A 159 -9.04 -20.65 -4.45
C ALA A 159 -8.00 -19.61 -4.90
N ILE A 160 -8.22 -19.05 -6.10
CA ILE A 160 -7.36 -18.03 -6.67
C ILE A 160 -7.58 -16.71 -5.91
N ALA A 161 -6.50 -16.16 -5.35
CA ALA A 161 -6.52 -14.86 -4.67
C ALA A 161 -6.31 -13.71 -5.66
N LEU A 162 -5.38 -13.89 -6.61
CA LEU A 162 -5.14 -12.91 -7.67
C LEU A 162 -4.66 -13.54 -8.98
N LEU A 163 -4.87 -12.79 -10.06
CA LEU A 163 -4.17 -12.99 -11.33
C LEU A 163 -3.04 -11.95 -11.44
N GLN A 164 -1.80 -12.43 -11.46
CA GLN A 164 -0.62 -11.59 -11.67
C GLN A 164 -0.22 -11.63 -13.14
N TYR A 165 -0.54 -10.56 -13.88
CA TYR A 165 -0.13 -10.47 -15.28
C TYR A 165 1.35 -10.14 -15.40
N THR A 166 2.08 -10.99 -16.11
CA THR A 166 3.50 -10.79 -16.39
C THR A 166 3.69 -10.10 -17.74
N SER A 167 4.89 -9.56 -18.00
CA SER A 167 5.18 -8.90 -19.26
C SER A 167 5.13 -9.80 -20.49
N GLY A 168 5.19 -11.13 -20.33
CA GLY A 168 5.08 -12.10 -21.42
C GLY A 168 6.08 -11.85 -22.55
N SER A 169 7.04 -12.75 -22.79
CA SER A 169 7.89 -12.67 -23.99
C SER A 169 7.11 -12.84 -25.30
N THR A 170 5.86 -13.35 -25.22
CA THR A 170 4.90 -13.44 -26.32
C THR A 170 3.88 -12.30 -26.24
N SER A 171 3.48 -11.71 -27.36
CA SER A 171 2.64 -10.51 -27.50
C SER A 171 1.30 -10.49 -26.72
N ALA A 172 0.82 -11.62 -26.20
CA ALA A 172 -0.39 -11.71 -25.38
C ALA A 172 -0.06 -11.76 -23.86
N PRO A 173 -0.68 -10.90 -23.02
CA PRO A 173 -0.55 -10.98 -21.56
C PRO A 173 -1.02 -12.33 -21.03
N ARG A 174 -0.32 -12.89 -20.04
CA ARG A 174 -0.71 -14.13 -19.37
C ARG A 174 -0.92 -13.88 -17.88
N GLY A 175 -2.11 -14.23 -17.38
CA GLY A 175 -2.44 -14.16 -15.96
C GLY A 175 -1.89 -15.37 -15.21
N VAL A 176 -0.91 -15.16 -14.33
CA VAL A 176 -0.47 -16.20 -13.40
C VAL A 176 -1.53 -16.34 -12.31
N MET A 177 -2.16 -17.51 -12.21
CA MET A 177 -3.10 -17.83 -11.15
C MET A 177 -2.35 -18.06 -9.84
N VAL A 178 -2.55 -17.16 -8.87
CA VAL A 178 -1.94 -17.28 -7.54
C VAL A 178 -3.03 -17.57 -6.51
N THR A 179 -2.95 -18.75 -5.90
CA THR A 179 -3.92 -19.16 -4.87
C THR A 179 -3.63 -18.52 -3.50
N HIS A 180 -4.62 -18.55 -2.61
CA HIS A 180 -4.41 -18.16 -1.20
C HIS A 180 -3.30 -18.98 -0.54
N ALA A 181 -3.24 -20.29 -0.81
CA ALA A 181 -2.18 -21.17 -0.32
C ALA A 181 -0.80 -20.76 -0.86
N ASN A 182 -0.67 -20.41 -2.14
CA ASN A 182 0.61 -19.95 -2.70
C ASN A 182 1.08 -18.66 -2.02
N LEU A 183 0.19 -17.68 -1.83
CA LEU A 183 0.52 -16.44 -1.14
C LEU A 183 0.98 -16.70 0.29
N LEU A 184 0.17 -17.40 1.09
CA LEU A 184 0.47 -17.64 2.50
C LEU A 184 1.76 -18.44 2.67
N HIS A 185 2.00 -19.44 1.81
CA HIS A 185 3.25 -20.19 1.83
C HIS A 185 4.45 -19.28 1.54
N ASN A 186 4.40 -18.48 0.47
CA ASN A 186 5.50 -17.57 0.12
C ASN A 186 5.76 -16.51 1.20
N LEU A 187 4.69 -15.93 1.76
CA LEU A 187 4.78 -14.94 2.83
C LEU A 187 5.34 -15.54 4.13
N GLY A 188 4.92 -16.77 4.48
CA GLY A 188 5.42 -17.52 5.63
C GLY A 188 6.90 -17.91 5.48
N TYR A 189 7.28 -18.38 4.30
CA TYR A 189 8.68 -18.70 3.98
C TYR A 189 9.56 -17.45 4.06
N ALA A 190 9.16 -16.36 3.41
CA ALA A 190 9.88 -15.09 3.47
C ALA A 190 9.95 -14.53 4.89
N HIS A 191 8.88 -14.65 5.68
CA HIS A 191 8.86 -14.25 7.08
C HIS A 191 9.86 -15.05 7.93
N ALA A 192 9.93 -16.37 7.74
CA ALA A 192 10.83 -17.24 8.48
C ALA A 192 12.31 -16.95 8.16
N LEU A 193 12.62 -16.61 6.91
CA LEU A 193 13.97 -16.22 6.50
C LEU A 193 14.32 -14.78 6.94
N ALA A 194 13.32 -13.91 6.99
CA ALA A 194 13.54 -12.53 7.35
C ALA A 194 13.72 -12.40 8.86
N ARG A 195 14.86 -11.83 9.27
CA ARG A 195 15.15 -11.50 10.67
C ARG A 195 14.40 -10.24 11.12
N HIS A 196 13.10 -10.20 10.88
CA HIS A 196 12.22 -9.12 11.34
C HIS A 196 12.27 -9.02 12.87
N ARG A 197 12.18 -7.80 13.38
CA ARG A 197 12.25 -7.50 14.82
C ARG A 197 11.10 -6.61 15.24
N ARG A 198 10.84 -6.52 16.55
CA ARG A 198 9.98 -5.45 17.07
C ARG A 198 10.54 -4.10 16.61
N GLY A 199 9.68 -3.29 15.99
CA GLY A 199 10.07 -2.02 15.38
C GLY A 199 10.59 -2.13 13.94
N SER A 200 10.45 -3.30 13.28
CA SER A 200 10.62 -3.37 11.83
C SER A 200 9.66 -2.41 11.11
N ALA A 201 10.08 -1.94 9.95
CA ALA A 201 9.40 -0.96 9.13
C ALA A 201 9.82 -1.19 7.68
N SER A 202 8.91 -1.08 6.72
CA SER A 202 9.27 -1.16 5.30
C SER A 202 8.86 0.06 4.50
N ILE A 203 9.65 0.40 3.51
CA ILE A 203 9.22 1.35 2.48
C ILE A 203 9.38 0.73 1.10
N SER A 204 8.35 0.90 0.25
CA SER A 204 8.39 0.47 -1.15
C SER A 204 7.95 1.60 -2.06
N TRP A 205 8.68 1.77 -3.17
CA TRP A 205 8.25 2.62 -4.29
C TRP A 205 7.82 1.79 -5.49
N LEU A 206 7.87 0.45 -5.38
CA LEU A 206 7.60 -0.45 -6.48
C LEU A 206 6.10 -0.45 -6.82
N PRO A 207 5.74 -0.59 -8.11
CA PRO A 207 4.35 -0.58 -8.51
C PRO A 207 3.57 -1.74 -7.89
N VAL A 208 2.43 -1.46 -7.25
CA VAL A 208 1.54 -2.47 -6.62
C VAL A 208 0.80 -3.38 -7.61
N ASN A 209 0.98 -3.16 -8.91
CA ASN A 209 0.52 -4.07 -9.97
C ASN A 209 1.63 -5.07 -10.40
N HIS A 210 2.79 -5.02 -9.75
CA HIS A 210 3.89 -5.96 -9.89
C HIS A 210 4.04 -6.76 -8.60
N ASP A 211 4.51 -8.01 -8.70
CA ASP A 211 4.64 -8.93 -7.56
C ASP A 211 5.49 -8.35 -6.41
N MET A 212 6.67 -7.79 -6.66
CA MET A 212 7.53 -7.18 -5.65
C MET A 212 6.84 -5.99 -4.97
N GLY A 213 6.08 -5.19 -5.72
CA GLY A 213 5.36 -4.06 -5.13
C GLY A 213 4.19 -4.49 -4.28
N LEU A 214 3.42 -5.47 -4.72
CA LEU A 214 2.25 -5.99 -4.01
C LEU A 214 2.66 -6.96 -2.90
N ILE A 215 3.27 -8.08 -3.25
CA ILE A 215 3.59 -9.17 -2.33
C ILE A 215 4.65 -8.72 -1.33
N GLN A 216 5.80 -8.20 -1.76
CA GLN A 216 6.82 -7.76 -0.80
C GLN A 216 6.53 -6.38 -0.19
N GLY A 217 6.04 -5.43 -0.99
CA GLY A 217 5.82 -4.06 -0.53
C GLY A 217 4.57 -3.86 0.34
N VAL A 218 3.56 -4.74 0.22
CA VAL A 218 2.27 -4.60 0.92
C VAL A 218 1.92 -5.85 1.73
N LEU A 219 1.93 -7.04 1.14
CA LEU A 219 1.45 -8.25 1.82
C LEU A 219 2.43 -8.77 2.86
N GLN A 220 3.74 -8.74 2.60
CA GLN A 220 4.77 -9.17 3.54
C GLN A 220 4.76 -8.38 4.86
N PRO A 221 4.77 -7.03 4.86
CA PRO A 221 4.68 -6.26 6.10
C PRO A 221 3.36 -6.49 6.84
N ALA A 222 2.23 -6.61 6.11
CA ALA A 222 0.93 -6.92 6.71
C ALA A 222 0.93 -8.29 7.39
N PHE A 223 1.44 -9.32 6.71
CA PHE A 223 1.60 -10.68 7.24
C PHE A 223 2.54 -10.73 8.44
N SER A 224 3.64 -9.97 8.38
CA SER A 224 4.67 -9.96 9.42
C SER A 224 4.37 -9.00 10.58
N GLY A 225 3.27 -8.25 10.53
CA GLY A 225 2.80 -7.39 11.61
C GLY A 225 3.62 -6.11 11.81
N PHE A 226 4.14 -5.50 10.74
CA PHE A 226 4.90 -4.23 10.85
C PHE A 226 4.47 -3.19 9.80
N PRO A 227 4.67 -1.88 10.07
CA PRO A 227 4.17 -0.82 9.19
C PRO A 227 4.90 -0.76 7.84
N ALA A 228 4.14 -0.42 6.80
CA ALA A 228 4.63 -0.21 5.45
C ALA A 228 4.30 1.20 4.95
N TRP A 229 5.29 1.86 4.38
CA TRP A 229 5.15 3.13 3.67
C TRP A 229 5.27 2.89 2.17
N LEU A 230 4.43 3.57 1.40
CA LEU A 230 4.48 3.53 -0.05
C LEU A 230 4.80 4.92 -0.61
N MET A 231 5.61 4.96 -1.66
CA MET A 231 5.81 6.17 -2.45
C MET A 231 5.62 5.87 -3.94
N SER A 232 5.42 6.92 -4.75
CA SER A 232 5.23 6.74 -6.19
C SER A 232 6.49 6.25 -6.89
N PRO A 233 6.41 5.26 -7.81
CA PRO A 233 7.52 4.91 -8.69
C PRO A 233 8.06 6.12 -9.47
N ALA A 234 7.15 7.01 -9.91
CA ALA A 234 7.54 8.24 -10.59
C ALA A 234 8.32 9.19 -9.68
N ALA A 235 8.01 9.23 -8.38
CA ALA A 235 8.74 10.08 -7.44
C ALA A 235 10.18 9.60 -7.26
N PHE A 236 10.43 8.28 -7.27
CA PHE A 236 11.76 7.69 -7.28
C PHE A 236 12.51 8.00 -8.58
N LEU A 237 11.91 7.71 -9.74
CA LEU A 237 12.55 7.93 -11.05
C LEU A 237 12.94 9.41 -11.28
N GLN A 238 12.12 10.34 -10.79
CA GLN A 238 12.42 11.77 -10.85
C GLN A 238 13.60 12.19 -9.96
N ARG A 239 13.68 11.62 -8.74
CA ARG A 239 14.73 11.98 -7.77
C ARG A 239 15.06 10.77 -6.87
N PRO A 240 16.05 9.94 -7.25
CA PRO A 240 16.38 8.70 -6.53
C PRO A 240 16.70 8.90 -5.06
N ALA A 241 17.30 10.05 -4.70
CA ALA A 241 17.57 10.44 -3.32
C ALA A 241 16.32 10.40 -2.40
N ARG A 242 15.10 10.57 -2.96
CA ARG A 242 13.86 10.48 -2.18
C ARG A 242 13.67 9.10 -1.55
N TRP A 243 14.10 8.03 -2.22
CA TRP A 243 14.01 6.68 -1.66
C TRP A 243 14.90 6.55 -0.42
N LEU A 244 16.17 6.91 -0.52
CA LEU A 244 17.13 6.85 0.58
C LEU A 244 16.73 7.76 1.74
N GLN A 245 16.28 8.98 1.44
CA GLN A 245 15.74 9.91 2.45
C GLN A 245 14.51 9.34 3.16
N ALA A 246 13.63 8.67 2.42
CA ALA A 246 12.44 8.09 3.00
C ALA A 246 12.76 6.86 3.85
N ILE A 247 13.73 6.02 3.45
CA ILE A 247 14.30 4.95 4.30
C ILE A 247 14.73 5.54 5.65
N SER A 248 15.59 6.57 5.62
CA SER A 248 16.10 7.20 6.84
C SER A 248 14.98 7.83 7.68
N ARG A 249 14.02 8.50 7.03
CA ARG A 249 12.96 9.24 7.73
C ARG A 249 11.99 8.34 8.48
N VAL A 250 11.61 7.20 7.90
CA VAL A 250 10.65 6.27 8.52
C VAL A 250 11.36 5.17 9.31
N GLY A 251 12.70 5.18 9.35
CA GLY A 251 13.48 4.12 9.99
C GLY A 251 13.26 2.76 9.34
N ALA A 252 13.06 2.73 8.01
CA ALA A 252 12.75 1.49 7.31
C ALA A 252 13.92 0.50 7.48
N THR A 253 13.61 -0.66 8.05
CA THR A 253 14.55 -1.78 8.19
C THR A 253 14.54 -2.70 6.97
N VAL A 254 13.52 -2.56 6.12
CA VAL A 254 13.34 -3.37 4.91
C VAL A 254 12.97 -2.46 3.75
N SER A 255 13.72 -2.53 2.66
CA SER A 255 13.36 -1.92 1.39
C SER A 255 14.14 -2.63 0.29
N GLY A 256 13.57 -2.70 -0.91
CA GLY A 256 14.18 -3.42 -2.02
C GLY A 256 13.81 -2.77 -3.35
N ALA A 257 14.61 -3.06 -4.36
CA ALA A 257 14.40 -2.60 -5.72
C ALA A 257 15.09 -3.54 -6.72
N PRO A 258 14.72 -3.48 -8.01
CA PRO A 258 15.51 -4.10 -9.08
C PRO A 258 16.88 -3.44 -9.24
N ASN A 259 17.86 -4.16 -9.81
CA ASN A 259 19.26 -3.71 -9.94
C ASN A 259 19.43 -2.29 -10.49
N PHE A 260 18.68 -1.92 -11.54
CA PHE A 260 18.80 -0.60 -12.18
C PHE A 260 18.58 0.57 -11.20
N ALA A 261 17.80 0.34 -10.13
CA ALA A 261 17.50 1.38 -9.16
C ALA A 261 18.72 1.73 -8.31
N TYR A 262 19.53 0.74 -7.96
CA TYR A 262 20.79 0.95 -7.26
C TYR A 262 21.76 1.71 -8.15
N ASP A 263 21.90 1.31 -9.43
CA ASP A 263 22.73 2.03 -10.40
C ASP A 263 22.27 3.49 -10.58
N LEU A 264 20.95 3.71 -10.60
CA LEU A 264 20.39 5.04 -10.72
C LEU A 264 20.67 5.90 -9.48
N CYS A 265 20.68 5.31 -8.29
CA CYS A 265 21.10 5.99 -7.06
C CYS A 265 22.58 6.36 -7.14
N VAL A 266 23.48 5.44 -7.51
CA VAL A 266 24.92 5.71 -7.64
C VAL A 266 25.19 6.87 -8.60
N ARG A 267 24.44 6.96 -9.71
CA ARG A 267 24.64 8.03 -10.71
C ARG A 267 24.06 9.39 -10.34
N ARG A 268 23.10 9.48 -9.42
CA ARG A 268 22.26 10.69 -9.24
C ARG A 268 22.06 11.14 -7.80
N VAL A 269 22.78 10.55 -6.84
CA VAL A 269 22.73 10.91 -5.41
C VAL A 269 24.07 11.44 -4.97
#